data_AF-A0A819ZVG6-F1
#
_entry.id   AF-A0A819ZVG6-F1
#
_cell.length_a   1.000
_cell.length_b   1.000
_cell.length_c   1.000
_cell.angle_alpha   90.00
_cell.angle_beta   90.00
_cell.angle_gamma   90.00
#
_symmetry.space_group_name_H-M   'P 1'
#
loop_
_entity.id
_entity.type
_entity.pdbx_description
1 polymer ?
#
loop_
_entity_poly.entity_id
_entity_poly.type
_entity_poly.pdbx_seq_one_letter_code
_entity_poly.pdbx_strand_id
1 'polypeptide(L)'
;FEDPYTFNPDRYLGDADGTPHYGYGAGSRMCIGAHLANRELFTFFIRLIVGFKILGPMNEADAAITDGMEVNALPTALVVQPKKFKCRFEPRNLEDIELWIENSRQRAEIY
;
A
#
# COMPACT_ATOMS: atom_id res chain seq x y z
N PHE A 1 16.05 6.91 12.47
CA PHE A 1 14.98 6.39 13.35
C PHE A 1 15.62 5.58 14.47
N GLU A 2 15.10 5.64 15.70
CA GLU A 2 15.64 4.92 16.88
C GLU A 2 15.50 3.40 16.75
N ASP A 3 14.38 2.94 16.19
CA ASP A 3 14.11 1.52 15.93
C ASP A 3 13.75 1.36 14.44
N PRO A 4 14.76 1.19 13.56
CA PRO A 4 14.57 1.26 12.11
C PRO A 4 14.01 -0.03 11.51
N TYR A 5 14.07 -1.17 12.22
CA TYR A 5 13.63 -2.47 11.70
C TYR A 5 12.19 -2.82 12.06
N THR A 6 11.58 -2.10 13.01
CA THR A 6 10.17 -2.28 13.34
C THR A 6 9.28 -1.36 12.53
N PHE A 7 8.27 -1.94 11.87
CA PHE A 7 7.18 -1.20 11.26
C PHE A 7 6.31 -0.53 12.34
N ASN A 8 6.48 0.78 12.52
CA ASN A 8 5.72 1.58 13.47
C ASN A 8 5.19 2.86 12.79
N PRO A 9 3.89 2.90 12.43
CA PRO A 9 3.26 4.09 11.85
C PRO A 9 3.26 5.31 12.79
N ASP A 10 3.28 5.10 14.11
CA ASP A 10 3.17 6.18 15.10
C ASP A 10 4.34 7.16 15.02
N ARG A 11 5.47 6.76 14.42
CA ARG A 11 6.63 7.65 14.15
C ARG A 11 6.29 8.84 13.25
N TYR A 12 5.16 8.80 12.56
CA TYR A 12 4.71 9.86 11.65
C TYR A 12 3.46 10.59 12.17
N LEU A 13 3.06 10.36 13.43
CA LEU A 13 1.99 11.12 14.06
C LEU A 13 2.52 12.45 14.62
N GLY A 14 1.71 13.50 14.51
CA GLY A 14 2.07 14.87 14.94
C GLY A 14 2.62 15.73 13.80
N ASP A 15 2.95 16.98 14.13
CA ASP A 15 3.56 17.90 13.16
C ASP A 15 5.03 17.52 12.97
N ALA A 16 5.39 17.17 11.74
CA ALA A 16 6.78 16.96 11.34
C ALA A 16 7.30 18.24 10.68
N ASP A 17 8.35 18.82 11.26
CA ASP A 17 9.08 19.90 10.60
C ASP A 17 9.87 19.35 9.41
N GLY A 18 9.55 19.81 8.20
CA GLY A 18 10.25 19.45 6.97
C GLY A 18 9.78 18.14 6.32
N THR A 19 10.67 17.49 5.57
CA THR A 19 10.33 16.27 4.79
C THR A 19 10.43 15.02 5.67
N PRO A 20 9.33 14.32 5.97
CA PRO A 20 9.34 13.21 6.94
C PRO A 20 10.04 11.94 6.44
N HIS A 21 10.15 11.76 5.11
CA HIS A 21 10.87 10.64 4.50
C HIS A 21 11.32 10.97 3.07
N TYR A 22 12.39 10.32 2.60
CA TYR A 22 12.94 10.52 1.25
C TYR A 22 12.53 9.42 0.26
N GLY A 23 11.35 8.82 0.46
CA GLY A 23 10.85 7.72 -0.40
C GLY A 23 10.67 8.13 -1.88
N TYR A 24 10.53 9.43 -2.14
CA TYR A 24 10.43 10.01 -3.47
C TYR A 24 11.71 10.76 -3.91
N GLY A 25 12.81 10.65 -3.15
CA GLY A 25 14.02 11.44 -3.35
C GLY A 25 13.90 12.88 -2.84
N ALA A 26 14.86 13.73 -3.21
CA ALA A 26 14.93 15.14 -2.82
C ALA A 26 15.58 16.01 -3.92
N GLY A 27 15.34 17.32 -3.85
CA GLY A 27 15.94 18.31 -4.75
C GLY A 27 15.40 18.26 -6.18
N SER A 28 16.17 18.77 -7.15
CA SER A 28 15.75 18.95 -8.54
C SER A 28 15.42 17.66 -9.31
N ARG A 29 15.79 16.50 -8.76
CA ARG A 29 15.55 15.17 -9.34
C ARG A 29 14.62 14.31 -8.50
N MET A 30 13.89 14.92 -7.55
CA MET A 30 12.82 14.24 -6.83
C MET A 30 11.74 13.73 -7.79
N CYS A 31 11.03 12.68 -7.39
CA CYS A 31 9.99 12.06 -8.21
C CYS A 31 8.92 13.09 -8.58
N ILE A 32 8.79 13.35 -9.89
CA ILE A 32 7.77 14.26 -10.43
C ILE A 32 6.35 13.77 -10.13
N GLY A 33 6.17 12.47 -9.93
CA GLY A 33 4.89 11.84 -9.61
C GLY A 33 4.55 11.77 -8.12
N ALA A 34 5.36 12.33 -7.21
CA ALA A 34 5.16 12.16 -5.76
C ALA A 34 3.76 12.57 -5.27
N HIS A 35 3.23 13.70 -5.77
CA HIS A 35 1.89 14.16 -5.39
C HIS A 35 0.78 13.28 -5.93
N LEU A 36 0.92 12.77 -7.16
CA LEU A 36 -0.06 11.85 -7.74
C LEU A 36 -0.03 10.51 -7.00
N ALA A 37 1.16 9.93 -6.82
CA ALA A 37 1.36 8.67 -6.13
C ALA A 37 0.77 8.69 -4.71
N ASN A 38 0.98 9.76 -3.94
CA ASN A 38 0.40 9.88 -2.60
C ASN A 38 -1.14 9.91 -2.62
N ARG A 39 -1.75 10.60 -3.59
CA ARG A 39 -3.22 10.64 -3.72
C ARG A 39 -3.80 9.30 -4.15
N GLU A 40 -3.13 8.61 -5.07
CA GLU A 40 -3.50 7.27 -5.53
C GLU A 40 -3.37 6.26 -4.39
N LEU A 41 -2.23 6.21 -3.71
CA LEU A 41 -1.99 5.32 -2.58
C LEU A 41 -2.99 5.56 -1.45
N PHE A 42 -3.22 6.82 -1.07
CA PHE A 42 -4.20 7.15 -0.04
C PHE A 42 -5.59 6.64 -0.41
N THR A 43 -6.05 6.94 -1.63
CA THR A 43 -7.38 6.52 -2.10
C THR A 43 -7.49 5.00 -2.19
N PHE A 44 -6.44 4.33 -2.67
CA PHE A 44 -6.35 2.87 -2.78
C PHE A 44 -6.44 2.21 -1.41
N PHE A 45 -5.62 2.64 -0.45
CA PHE A 45 -5.61 2.06 0.90
C PHE A 45 -6.93 2.30 1.63
N ILE A 46 -7.50 3.51 1.56
CA ILE A 46 -8.80 3.79 2.19
C ILE A 46 -9.89 2.89 1.61
N ARG A 47 -9.98 2.75 0.28
CA ARG A 47 -10.97 1.87 -0.36
C ARG A 47 -10.81 0.41 0.08
N LEU A 48 -9.58 -0.10 0.15
CA LEU A 48 -9.33 -1.46 0.62
C LEU A 48 -9.68 -1.64 2.10
N ILE A 49 -9.22 -0.73 2.97
CA ILE A 49 -9.43 -0.83 4.43
C ILE A 49 -10.91 -0.73 4.78
N VAL A 50 -11.64 0.21 4.15
CA VAL A 50 -13.08 0.41 4.36
C VAL A 50 -13.88 -0.72 3.75
N GLY A 51 -13.47 -1.25 2.59
CA GLY A 51 -14.24 -2.29 1.90
C GLY A 51 -14.02 -3.70 2.42
N PHE A 52 -12.81 -4.02 2.90
CA PHE A 52 -12.42 -5.39 3.17
C PHE A 52 -11.74 -5.56 4.54
N LYS A 53 -11.95 -6.73 5.14
CA LYS A 53 -11.01 -7.31 6.10
C LYS A 53 -9.91 -7.99 5.30
N ILE A 54 -8.68 -7.50 5.47
CA ILE A 54 -7.49 -8.06 4.83
C ILE A 54 -6.88 -9.06 5.80
N LEU A 55 -6.89 -10.33 5.42
CA LEU A 55 -6.43 -11.42 6.27
C LEU A 55 -5.24 -12.13 5.65
N GLY A 56 -4.45 -12.77 6.50
CA GLY A 56 -3.39 -13.68 6.08
C GLY A 56 -3.92 -14.87 5.28
N PRO A 57 -3.01 -15.64 4.66
CA PRO A 57 -3.38 -16.86 3.94
C PRO A 57 -3.95 -17.91 4.90
N MET A 58 -4.62 -18.93 4.33
CA MET A 58 -5.04 -20.10 5.12
C MET A 58 -3.86 -20.98 5.54
N ASN A 59 -2.83 -21.06 4.68
CA ASN A 59 -1.62 -21.84 4.94
C ASN A 59 -0.46 -20.89 5.23
N GLU A 60 0.28 -21.14 6.30
CA GLU A 60 1.45 -20.34 6.70
C GLU A 60 2.56 -20.34 5.65
N ALA A 61 2.70 -21.43 4.89
CA ALA A 61 3.65 -21.51 3.78
C ALA A 61 3.41 -20.49 2.65
N ASP A 62 2.21 -19.91 2.59
CA ASP A 62 1.85 -18.88 1.61
C ASP A 62 2.00 -17.45 2.19
N ALA A 63 2.51 -17.30 3.42
CA ALA A 63 2.61 -16.00 4.10
C ALA A 63 3.60 -15.05 3.42
N ALA A 64 3.35 -13.75 3.56
CA ALA A 64 4.26 -12.72 3.06
C ALA A 64 5.54 -12.71 3.90
N ILE A 65 6.69 -12.59 3.22
CA ILE A 65 7.94 -12.21 3.87
C ILE A 65 7.88 -10.71 4.14
N THR A 66 7.93 -10.33 5.41
CA THR A 66 7.84 -8.93 5.86
C THR A 66 9.19 -8.29 6.13
N ASP A 67 10.28 -9.06 6.06
CA ASP A 67 11.63 -8.51 6.16
C ASP A 67 11.96 -7.66 4.93
N GLY A 68 12.42 -6.42 5.15
CA GLY A 68 12.64 -5.44 4.09
C GLY A 68 13.72 -5.80 3.08
N MET A 69 14.64 -6.71 3.42
CA MET A 69 15.73 -7.15 2.55
C MET A 69 15.36 -8.46 1.84
N GLU A 70 14.76 -9.40 2.56
CA GLU A 70 14.42 -10.72 2.04
C GLU A 70 13.16 -10.75 1.17
N VAL A 71 12.29 -9.75 1.30
CA VAL A 71 11.03 -9.67 0.54
C VAL A 71 11.28 -9.59 -0.97
N ASN A 72 12.41 -9.06 -1.42
CA ASN A 72 12.68 -8.84 -2.83
C ASN A 72 13.01 -10.15 -3.57
N ALA A 73 12.19 -10.51 -4.55
CA ALA A 73 12.37 -11.67 -5.42
C ALA A 73 13.55 -11.49 -6.39
N LEU A 74 13.89 -10.24 -6.73
CA LEU A 74 15.03 -9.91 -7.58
C LEU A 74 15.89 -8.81 -6.94
N PRO A 75 16.90 -9.17 -6.12
CA PRO A 75 17.70 -8.22 -5.35
C PRO A 75 18.44 -7.15 -6.18
N THR A 76 18.67 -7.41 -7.46
CA THR A 76 19.36 -6.49 -8.38
C THR A 76 18.42 -5.55 -9.15
N ALA A 77 17.10 -5.65 -8.94
CA ALA A 77 16.13 -4.81 -9.60
C ALA A 77 16.11 -3.38 -9.04
N LEU A 78 15.66 -2.42 -9.87
CA LEU A 78 15.49 -1.02 -9.49
C LEU A 78 14.41 -0.82 -8.41
N VAL A 79 13.40 -1.70 -8.39
CA VAL A 79 12.27 -1.66 -7.45
C VAL A 79 12.19 -2.96 -6.67
N VAL A 80 11.69 -2.87 -5.44
CA VAL A 80 11.36 -4.07 -4.66
C VAL A 80 10.23 -4.81 -5.35
N GLN A 81 10.46 -6.06 -5.69
CA GLN A 81 9.47 -6.97 -6.24
C GLN A 81 9.18 -8.03 -5.19
N PRO A 82 8.06 -7.96 -4.46
CA PRO A 82 7.78 -8.93 -3.41
C PRO A 82 7.76 -10.37 -3.96
N LYS A 83 8.37 -11.30 -3.23
CA LYS A 83 8.17 -12.75 -3.43
C LYS A 83 6.67 -13.06 -3.36
N LYS A 84 6.22 -14.08 -4.09
CA LYS A 84 4.81 -14.46 -4.14
C LYS A 84 4.31 -14.83 -2.73
N PHE A 85 3.16 -14.28 -2.37
CA PHE A 85 2.43 -14.60 -1.15
C PHE A 85 0.93 -14.61 -1.45
N LYS A 86 0.13 -15.18 -0.55
CA LYS A 86 -1.34 -15.10 -0.62
C LYS A 86 -1.88 -14.26 0.52
N CYS A 87 -2.98 -13.60 0.24
CA CYS A 87 -3.80 -12.92 1.23
C CYS A 87 -5.27 -13.13 0.87
N ARG A 88 -6.15 -12.82 1.82
CA ARG A 88 -7.60 -12.94 1.64
C ARG A 88 -8.24 -11.59 1.85
N PHE A 89 -9.19 -11.26 0.99
CA PHE A 89 -10.02 -10.07 1.10
C PHE A 89 -11.45 -10.52 1.36
N GLU A 90 -11.91 -10.34 2.59
CA GLU A 90 -13.30 -10.62 2.96
C GLU A 90 -14.06 -9.30 2.97
N PRO A 91 -15.16 -9.14 2.20
CA PRO A 91 -15.97 -7.93 2.24
C PRO A 91 -16.42 -7.62 3.68
N ARG A 92 -16.31 -6.37 4.10
CA ARG A 92 -16.88 -5.92 5.38
C ARG A 92 -18.41 -5.88 5.31
N ASN A 93 -18.93 -5.40 4.18
CA ASN A 93 -20.33 -5.46 3.78
C ASN A 93 -20.37 -5.79 2.28
N LEU A 94 -21.04 -6.89 1.91
CA LEU A 94 -21.08 -7.35 0.53
C LEU A 94 -21.92 -6.43 -0.35
N GLU A 95 -23.07 -5.97 0.14
CA GLU A 95 -24.01 -5.12 -0.61
C GLU A 95 -23.38 -3.77 -0.97
N ASP A 96 -22.68 -3.15 -0.01
CA ASP A 96 -21.96 -1.88 -0.24
C ASP A 96 -20.87 -2.03 -1.31
N ILE A 97 -20.11 -3.14 -1.26
CA ILE A 97 -19.02 -3.38 -2.21
C ILE A 97 -19.55 -3.59 -3.62
N GLU A 98 -20.60 -4.40 -3.77
CA GLU A 98 -21.26 -4.62 -5.07
C GLU A 98 -21.79 -3.30 -5.64
N LEU A 99 -22.46 -2.49 -4.81
CA LEU A 99 -22.94 -1.17 -5.21
C LEU A 99 -21.79 -0.23 -5.63
N TRP A 100 -20.67 -0.22 -4.90
CA TRP A 100 -19.53 0.64 -5.24
C TRP A 100 -18.82 0.20 -6.51
N ILE A 101 -18.72 -1.11 -6.76
CA ILE A 101 -18.15 -1.65 -8.00
C ILE A 101 -19.03 -1.27 -9.18
N GLU A 102 -20.34 -1.44 -9.06
CA GLU A 102 -21.30 -1.09 -10.12
C GLU A 102 -21.26 0.41 -10.44
N ASN A 103 -21.35 1.26 -9.41
CA ASN A 103 -21.22 2.70 -9.58
C ASN A 103 -19.88 3.12 -10.20
N SER A 104 -18.80 2.37 -9.94
CA SER A 104 -17.49 2.64 -10.55
C SER A 104 -17.43 2.24 -12.02
N ARG A 105 -18.06 1.12 -12.41
CA ARG A 105 -18.23 0.72 -13.81
C ARG A 105 -18.99 1.78 -14.60
N GLN A 106 -20.14 2.20 -14.11
CA GLN A 106 -20.98 3.19 -14.80
C GLN A 106 -20.24 4.51 -15.02
N ARG A 107 -19.46 4.98 -14.03
CA ARG A 107 -18.62 6.18 -14.21
C ARG A 107 -17.53 5.99 -15.26
N ALA A 108 -16.94 4.80 -15.37
CA ALA A 108 -15.89 4.53 -16.35
C ALA A 108 -16.45 4.46 -17.77
N GLU A 109 -17.70 4.03 -17.96
CA GLU A 109 -18.37 3.95 -19.27
C GLU A 109 -18.82 5.32 -19.82
N ILE A 110 -18.79 6.39 -19.00
CA ILE A 110 -19.15 7.76 -19.39
C ILE A 110 -17.95 8.52 -20.00
N TYR A 111 -16.74 7.97 -19.93
CA TYR A 111 -15.50 8.53 -20.50
C TYR A 111 -14.97 7.68 -21.65
#